data_AF-A0A2V5RHX0-F1
#
_entry.id   AF-A0A2V5RHX0-F1
#
_cell.length_a   1.000
_cell.length_b   1.000
_cell.length_c   1.000
_cell.angle_alpha   90.00
_cell.angle_beta   90.00
_cell.angle_gamma   90.00
#
_symmetry.space_group_name_H-M   'P 1'
#
loop_
_entity.id
_entity.type
_entity.pdbx_description
1 polymer ?
#
loop_
_entity_poly.entity_id
_entity_poly.type
_entity_poly.pdbx_seq_one_letter_code
_entity_poly.pdbx_strand_id
1 'polypeptide(L)' 'MNPDLVVRDQKGKPYSVRYDQVNAMLFNEFLKEHSKVERLEATVASLAAMVTEQAARLQIVHATLGVDKSATKVASTKR' A
#
# COMPACT_ATOMS: atom_id res chain seq x y z
N MET A 1 -22.08 7.19 -10.38
CA MET A 1 -22.71 8.45 -10.83
C MET A 1 -24.15 8.47 -10.37
N ASN A 2 -24.63 9.56 -9.77
CA ASN A 2 -26.03 9.69 -9.35
C ASN A 2 -26.90 10.12 -10.55
N PRO A 3 -27.92 9.34 -10.97
CA PRO A 3 -28.84 9.69 -12.07
C PRO A 3 -29.61 11.00 -11.85
N ASP A 4 -29.79 11.43 -10.59
CA ASP A 4 -30.54 12.65 -10.24
C ASP A 4 -29.82 13.95 -10.64
N LEU A 5 -28.54 13.85 -11.01
CA LEU A 5 -27.73 15.00 -11.46
C LEU A 5 -27.97 15.37 -12.94
N VAL A 6 -28.77 14.56 -13.64
CA VAL A 6 -29.05 14.70 -15.06
C VAL A 6 -30.25 15.61 -15.25
N VAL A 7 -30.02 16.83 -15.74
CA VAL A 7 -31.09 17.73 -16.15
C VAL A 7 -31.65 17.25 -17.48
N ARG A 8 -32.94 16.92 -17.50
CA ARG A 8 -33.65 16.47 -18.68
C ARG A 8 -34.42 17.62 -19.32
N ASP A 9 -34.48 17.62 -20.65
CA ASP A 9 -35.31 18.56 -21.41
C ASP A 9 -36.82 18.21 -21.30
N GLN A 10 -37.67 19.02 -21.94
CA GLN A 10 -39.13 18.82 -21.95
C GLN A 10 -39.56 17.48 -22.58
N LYS A 11 -38.66 16.76 -23.27
CA LYS A 11 -38.87 15.44 -23.87
C LYS A 11 -38.24 14.31 -23.05
N GLY A 12 -37.74 14.61 -21.85
CA GLY A 12 -37.11 13.64 -20.96
C GLY A 12 -35.68 13.25 -21.36
N LYS A 13 -35.06 13.92 -22.33
CA LYS A 13 -33.68 13.61 -22.76
C LYS A 13 -32.66 14.37 -21.91
N PRO A 14 -31.60 13.71 -21.41
CA PRO A 14 -30.47 14.36 -20.76
C PRO A 14 -29.87 15.45 -21.65
N TYR A 15 -29.84 16.70 -21.20
CA TYR A 15 -29.25 17.80 -21.99
C TYR A 15 -28.06 18.48 -21.29
N SER A 16 -27.97 18.42 -19.96
CA SER A 16 -26.78 18.86 -19.22
C SER A 16 -26.67 18.18 -17.86
N VAL A 17 -25.44 18.05 -17.37
CA VAL A 17 -25.19 17.68 -15.97
C VAL A 17 -24.91 18.98 -15.21
N ARG A 18 -25.47 19.17 -14.01
CA ARG A 18 -25.20 20.35 -13.20
C ARG A 18 -23.73 20.37 -12.78
N TYR A 19 -22.89 21.10 -13.53
CA TYR A 19 -21.44 21.17 -13.34
C TYR A 19 -21.04 21.45 -11.88
N ASP A 20 -21.72 22.36 -11.20
CA ASP A 20 -21.40 22.70 -9.80
C ASP A 20 -21.67 21.54 -8.83
N GLN A 21 -22.74 20.77 -9.05
CA GLN A 21 -23.06 19.60 -8.22
C GLN A 21 -22.13 18.42 -8.50
N VAL A 22 -21.75 18.20 -9.77
CA VAL A 22 -20.75 17.19 -10.14
C VAL A 22 -19.38 17.57 -9.57
N ASN A 23 -19.00 18.83 -9.63
CA ASN A 23 -17.73 19.32 -9.09
C ASN A 23 -17.66 19.17 -7.57
N ALA A 24 -18.73 19.50 -6.83
CA ALA A 24 -18.77 19.30 -5.37
C ALA A 24 -18.67 17.80 -5.01
N MET A 25 -19.31 16.92 -5.78
CA MET A 25 -19.20 15.48 -5.59
C MET A 25 -17.79 14.97 -5.91
N LEU A 26 -17.22 15.37 -7.05
CA LEU A 26 -15.86 14.96 -7.44
C LEU A 26 -14.81 15.51 -6.47
N PHE A 27 -14.97 16.72 -5.97
CA PHE A 27 -14.07 17.31 -4.98
C PHE A 27 -14.12 16.53 -3.65
N ASN A 28 -15.32 16.16 -3.18
CA ASN A 28 -15.46 15.33 -2.01
C ASN A 28 -14.82 13.94 -2.20
N GLU A 29 -15.02 13.31 -3.36
CA GLU A 29 -14.37 12.03 -3.67
C GLU A 29 -12.84 12.18 -3.81
N PHE A 30 -12.36 13.29 -4.38
CA PHE A 30 -10.94 13.61 -4.44
C PHE A 30 -10.33 13.75 -3.04
N LEU A 31 -10.98 14.50 -2.13
CA LEU A 31 -10.52 14.65 -0.76
C LEU A 31 -10.48 13.31 -0.02
N LYS A 32 -11.49 12.45 -0.20
CA LYS A 32 -11.51 11.12 0.42
C LYS A 32 -10.37 10.24 -0.07
N GLU A 33 -10.17 10.17 -1.38
CA GLU A 33 -9.09 9.35 -1.94
C GLU A 33 -7.72 9.92 -1.60
N HIS A 34 -7.55 11.25 -1.57
CA HIS A 34 -6.31 11.88 -1.13
C HIS A 34 -5.96 11.52 0.33
N SER A 35 -6.90 11.68 1.28
CA SER A 35 -6.69 11.27 2.67
C SER A 35 -6.44 9.76 2.83
N LYS A 36 -7.00 8.94 1.94
CA LYS A 36 -6.72 7.50 1.92
C LYS A 36 -5.31 7.22 1.42
N VAL A 37 -4.83 7.91 0.39
CA VAL A 37 -3.46 7.81 -0.11
C VAL A 37 -2.46 8.21 0.97
N GLU A 38 -2.67 9.34 1.67
CA GLU A 38 -1.78 9.77 2.76
C GLU A 38 -1.66 8.71 3.87
N ARG A 39 -2.78 8.08 4.27
CA ARG A 39 -2.77 6.99 5.26
C ARG A 39 -2.05 5.75 4.75
N LEU A 40 -2.21 5.42 3.47
CA LEU A 40 -1.51 4.28 2.85
C LEU A 40 0.00 4.55 2.79
N GLU A 41 0.41 5.76 2.42
CA GLU A 41 1.83 6.17 2.40
C GLU A 41 2.46 6.05 3.80
N ALA A 42 1.77 6.54 4.84
CA ALA A 42 2.22 6.40 6.22
C ALA A 42 2.34 4.91 6.65
N THR A 43 1.38 4.08 6.23
CA THR A 43 1.41 2.64 6.53
C THR A 43 2.57 1.96 5.82
N VAL A 44 2.80 2.28 4.54
CA VAL A 44 3.92 1.74 3.75
C VAL A 44 5.25 2.14 4.36
N ALA A 45 5.41 3.39 4.80
CA ALA A 45 6.63 3.85 5.47
C ALA A 45 6.89 3.07 6.78
N SER A 46 5.86 2.84 7.58
CA SER A 46 5.94 2.03 8.81
C SER A 46 6.33 0.58 8.51
N LEU A 47 5.68 -0.04 7.53
CA LEU A 47 6.00 -1.41 7.11
C LEU A 47 7.43 -1.53 6.57
N ALA A 48 7.89 -0.55 5.79
CA ALA A 48 9.27 -0.53 5.30
C ALA A 48 10.28 -0.49 6.46
N ALA A 49 10.04 0.36 7.46
CA ALA A 49 10.87 0.42 8.67
C ALA A 49 10.89 -0.94 9.41
N MET A 50 9.73 -1.55 9.61
CA MET A 50 9.63 -2.88 10.25
C MET A 50 10.39 -3.96 9.47
N VAL A 51 10.30 -3.96 8.14
CA VAL A 51 11.04 -4.91 7.29
C VAL A 51 12.54 -4.72 7.44
N THR A 52 13.03 -3.47 7.43
CA THR A 52 14.46 -3.19 7.63
C THR A 52 14.95 -3.64 9.01
N GLU A 53 14.15 -3.43 10.05
CA GLU A 53 14.47 -3.87 11.40
C GLU A 53 14.52 -5.41 11.50
N GLN A 54 13.53 -6.09 10.91
CA GLN A 54 13.52 -7.56 10.87
C GLN A 54 14.72 -8.12 10.11
N ALA A 55 15.10 -7.51 8.97
CA ALA A 55 16.28 -7.92 8.23
C ALA A 55 17.56 -7.81 9.07
N ALA A 56 17.71 -6.73 9.84
CA ALA A 56 18.84 -6.56 10.75
C ALA A 56 18.83 -7.61 11.88
N ARG A 57 17.67 -7.89 12.47
CA ARG A 57 17.52 -8.94 13.49
C ARG A 57 17.87 -10.32 12.95
N LEU A 58 17.45 -10.64 11.73
CA LEU A 58 17.77 -11.91 11.07
C LEU A 58 19.27 -12.06 10.82
N GLN A 59 19.97 -10.99 10.42
CA GLN A 59 21.43 -11.02 10.28
C GLN A 59 22.13 -11.33 11.61
N ILE A 60 21.67 -10.73 12.71
CA ILE A 60 22.21 -11.00 14.04
C ILE A 60 21.96 -12.46 14.43
N VAL A 61 20.74 -12.96 14.25
CA VAL A 61 20.39 -14.36 14.53
C VAL A 61 21.22 -15.33 13.69
N HIS A 62 21.47 -15.01 12.41
CA HIS A 62 22.33 -15.82 11.54
C HIS A 62 23.77 -15.86 12.06
N ALA A 63 24.31 -14.71 12.50
CA ALA A 63 25.66 -14.62 13.05
C ALA A 63 25.80 -15.38 14.38
N THR A 64 24.78 -15.35 15.25
CA THR A 64 24.82 -16.02 16.57
C THR A 64 24.57 -17.52 16.48
N LEU A 65 23.76 -17.98 15.54
CA LEU A 65 23.47 -19.40 15.35
C LEU A 65 24.58 -20.16 14.59
N GLY A 66 25.62 -19.48 14.11
CA GLY A 66 26.80 -20.15 13.53
C GLY A 66 26.44 -21.13 12.42
N VAL A 67 25.50 -20.75 11.53
CA VAL A 67 25.10 -21.61 10.39
C VAL A 67 26.25 -21.81 9.39
N ASP A 68 27.34 -21.07 9.54
CA ASP A 68 28.59 -21.30 8.82
C ASP A 68 29.59 -22.16 9.64
N LYS A 69 29.90 -23.35 9.09
CA LYS A 69 31.11 -24.19 9.34
C LYS A 69 31.12 -25.22 10.48
N SER A 70 30.10 -26.07 10.62
CA SER A 70 30.25 -27.34 11.40
C SER A 70 30.03 -28.63 10.61
N ALA A 71 29.69 -28.59 9.32
CA ALA A 71 29.39 -29.80 8.54
C ALA A 71 30.60 -30.45 7.81
N THR A 72 31.81 -29.89 7.87
CA THR A 72 32.93 -30.37 7.00
C THR A 72 34.16 -30.90 7.73
N LYS A 73 34.16 -31.01 9.07
CA LYS A 73 35.27 -31.61 9.84
C LYS A 73 34.84 -32.85 10.62
N VAL A 74 34.42 -33.90 9.92
CA VAL A 74 34.36 -35.26 10.50
C VAL A 74 35.03 -36.33 9.63
N ALA A 75 35.70 -35.95 8.54
CA ALA A 75 36.38 -36.90 7.64
C ALA A 75 37.85 -36.53 7.39
N SER A 76 38.64 -36.32 8.45
CA SER A 76 40.11 -36.32 8.31
C SER A 76 40.83 -36.48 9.66
N THR A 77 40.76 -37.67 10.26
CA THR A 77 41.87 -38.13 11.11
C THR A 77 42.15 -39.59 10.77
N LYS A 78 43.27 -39.75 10.07
CA LYS A 78 43.89 -41.00 9.63
C LYS A 78 44.99 -41.35 10.63
N ARG A 79 44.94 -42.53 11.25
CA ARG A 79 46.05 -43.50 11.40
C ARG A 79 45.61 -44.68 12.26
#